data_AF-A0AAD9XKY5-F1
#
_entry.id   AF-A0AAD9XKY5-F1
#
_cell.length_a   1.000
_cell.length_b   1.000
_cell.length_c   1.000
_cell.angle_alpha   90.00
_cell.angle_beta   90.00
_cell.angle_gamma   90.00
#
_symmetry.space_group_name_H-M   'P 1'
#
loop_
_entity.id
_entity.type
_entity.pdbx_description
1 polymer ?
#
loop_
_entity_poly.entity_id
_entity_poly.type
_entity_poly.pdbx_seq_one_letter_code
_entity_poly.pdbx_strand_id
1 'polypeptide(L)'
;MQCTLCKKVFSGRVYRLKEHVANIVGNVVPCQKASKDNQFRCRQAIMDAKNREKNKQKEVEEVKAAMSIGGEEDLEEMEGLPRKTSKLCGPMDEFANPIMIPYYLERL
;
A
#
# COMPACT_ATOMS: atom_id res chain seq x y z
N MET A 1 8.71 17.06 8.98
CA MET A 1 8.27 17.74 7.74
C MET A 1 7.38 18.93 8.10
N GLN A 2 7.38 20.02 7.33
CA GLN A 2 6.70 21.28 7.70
C GLN A 2 5.82 21.82 6.57
N CYS A 3 4.66 22.38 6.91
CA CYS A 3 3.83 23.13 5.97
C CYS A 3 4.44 24.50 5.70
N THR A 4 4.65 24.85 4.42
CA THR A 4 5.24 26.14 4.04
C THR A 4 4.31 27.32 4.30
N LEU A 5 2.99 27.10 4.24
CA LEU A 5 1.96 28.13 4.38
C LEU A 5 1.72 28.54 5.84
N CYS A 6 1.58 27.56 6.73
CA CYS A 6 1.26 27.81 8.15
C CYS A 6 2.39 27.46 9.12
N LYS A 7 3.52 26.95 8.61
CA LYS A 7 4.71 26.55 9.40
C LYS A 7 4.44 25.45 10.44
N LYS A 8 3.27 24.83 10.43
CA LYS A 8 2.96 23.66 11.27
C LYS A 8 3.86 22.49 10.91
N VAL A 9 4.45 21.88 11.93
CA VAL A 9 5.30 20.70 11.81
C VAL A 9 4.43 19.45 11.95
N PHE A 10 4.65 18.47 11.08
CA PHE A 10 3.98 17.18 11.09
C PHE A 10 5.00 16.06 11.26
N SER A 11 4.61 15.04 12.02
CA SER A 11 5.26 13.74 12.06
C SER A 11 4.58 12.78 11.08
N GLY A 12 5.39 11.99 10.37
CA GLY A 12 4.94 10.99 9.39
C GLY A 12 5.31 11.33 7.95
N ARG A 13 4.45 10.90 7.01
CA ARG A 13 4.68 10.98 5.56
C ARG A 13 4.00 12.19 4.92
N VAL A 14 4.40 12.51 3.68
CA VAL A 14 3.86 13.60 2.82
C VAL A 14 2.33 13.60 2.71
N TYR A 15 1.69 12.45 2.82
CA TYR A 15 0.23 12.34 2.76
C TYR A 15 -0.50 13.22 3.78
N ARG A 16 -0.04 13.28 5.04
CA ARG A 16 -0.63 14.13 6.08
C ARG A 16 -0.54 15.62 5.77
N LEU A 17 0.57 16.04 5.14
CA LEU A 17 0.73 17.41 4.69
C LEU A 17 -0.21 17.75 3.53
N LYS A 18 -0.41 16.79 2.60
CA LYS A 18 -1.41 16.96 1.53
C LYS A 18 -2.81 17.08 2.11
N GLU A 19 -3.20 16.25 3.08
CA GLU A 19 -4.51 16.34 3.76
C GLU A 19 -4.71 17.70 4.45
N HIS A 20 -3.68 18.17 5.16
CA HIS A 20 -3.68 19.48 5.81
C HIS A 20 -3.92 20.64 4.82
N VAL A 21 -3.18 20.69 3.71
CA VAL A 21 -3.32 21.76 2.70
C VAL A 21 -4.61 21.61 1.88
N ALA A 22 -5.02 20.37 1.61
CA ALA A 22 -6.26 20.05 0.89
C ALA A 22 -7.53 20.41 1.68
N ASN A 23 -7.43 20.83 2.94
CA ASN A 23 -8.58 21.12 3.80
C ASN A 23 -9.55 19.93 3.86
N ILE A 24 -9.00 18.73 4.03
CA ILE A 24 -9.74 17.49 4.27
C ILE A 24 -9.73 17.26 5.78
N VAL A 25 -10.91 17.33 6.39
CA VAL A 25 -11.07 17.16 7.83
C VAL A 25 -11.05 15.66 8.18
N GLY A 26 -10.44 15.31 9.31
CA GLY A 26 -10.32 13.93 9.79
C GLY A 26 -9.01 13.74 10.55
N ASN A 27 -8.03 13.11 9.89
CA ASN A 27 -6.74 12.74 10.50
C ASN A 27 -5.85 13.93 10.86
N VAL A 28 -6.03 15.08 10.22
CA VAL A 28 -5.16 16.25 10.36
C VAL A 28 -6.00 17.52 10.39
N VAL A 29 -5.64 18.45 11.28
CA VAL A 29 -6.23 19.80 11.31
C VAL A 29 -5.95 20.51 9.98
N PRO A 30 -6.95 21.11 9.31
CA PRO A 30 -6.75 21.76 8.02
C PRO A 30 -5.92 23.06 8.12
N CYS A 31 -5.34 23.47 6.98
CA CYS A 31 -4.57 24.70 6.88
C CYS A 31 -5.48 25.92 6.76
N GLN A 32 -5.48 26.79 7.77
CA GLN A 32 -6.22 28.06 7.72
C GLN A 32 -5.64 29.07 6.72
N LYS A 33 -4.37 28.92 6.33
CA LYS A 33 -3.67 29.81 5.40
C LYS A 33 -3.67 29.31 3.94
N ALA A 34 -4.30 28.18 3.65
CA ALA A 34 -4.31 27.62 2.30
C ALA A 34 -5.35 28.31 1.41
N SER A 35 -4.89 28.84 0.25
CA SER A 35 -5.79 29.37 -0.79
C SER A 35 -6.61 28.26 -1.46
N LYS A 36 -7.69 28.64 -2.16
CA LYS A 36 -8.54 27.68 -2.91
C LYS A 36 -7.73 26.90 -3.96
N ASP A 37 -6.78 27.54 -4.64
CA ASP A 37 -5.90 26.88 -5.61
C ASP A 37 -5.02 25.80 -4.93
N ASN A 38 -4.36 26.16 -3.82
CA ASN A 38 -3.56 25.20 -3.05
C ASN A 38 -4.39 23.99 -2.61
N GLN A 39 -5.61 24.25 -2.14
CA GLN A 39 -6.53 23.20 -1.74
C GLN A 39 -6.91 22.30 -2.92
N PHE A 40 -7.29 22.88 -4.07
CA PHE A 40 -7.67 22.12 -5.26
C PHE A 40 -6.53 21.23 -5.76
N ARG A 41 -5.33 21.79 -5.93
CA ARG A 41 -4.15 21.04 -6.39
C ARG A 41 -3.80 19.88 -5.46
N CYS A 42 -3.86 20.09 -4.15
CA CYS A 42 -3.60 19.03 -3.18
C CYS A 42 -4.70 17.97 -3.14
N ARG A 43 -5.98 18.37 -3.27
CA ARG A 43 -7.12 17.44 -3.37
C ARG A 43 -6.98 16.54 -4.61
N GLN A 44 -6.70 17.14 -5.77
CA GLN A 44 -6.51 16.39 -7.01
C GLN A 44 -5.37 15.37 -6.87
N ALA A 45 -4.22 15.79 -6.34
CA ALA A 45 -3.08 14.91 -6.14
C ALA A 45 -3.38 13.72 -5.19
N ILE A 46 -4.28 13.89 -4.21
CA ILE A 46 -4.74 12.80 -3.35
C ILE A 46 -5.67 11.87 -4.13
N MET A 47 -6.63 12.41 -4.89
CA MET A 47 -7.56 11.62 -5.69
C MET A 47 -6.85 10.80 -6.76
N ASP A 48 -5.91 11.38 -7.48
CA ASP A 48 -5.12 10.69 -8.51
C ASP A 48 -4.32 9.53 -7.94
N ALA A 49 -3.77 9.70 -6.73
CA ALA A 49 -3.06 8.62 -6.04
C ALA A 49 -4.00 7.46 -5.70
N LYS A 50 -5.19 7.76 -5.16
CA LYS A 50 -6.22 6.75 -4.87
C LYS A 50 -6.71 6.05 -6.14
N ASN A 51 -6.88 6.79 -7.23
CA ASN A 51 -7.35 6.22 -8.49
C ASN A 51 -6.30 5.28 -9.11
N ARG A 52 -5.01 5.66 -9.07
CA ARG A 52 -3.93 4.78 -9.50
C ARG A 52 -3.87 3.48 -8.72
N GLU A 53 -4.09 3.53 -7.40
CA GLU A 53 -4.13 2.32 -6.57
C GLU A 53 -5.31 1.42 -6.93
N LYS A 54 -6.50 2.00 -7.13
CA LYS A 54 -7.69 1.26 -7.56
C LYS A 54 -7.52 0.62 -8.94
N ASN A 55 -6.94 1.35 -9.90
CA ASN A 55 -6.72 0.80 -11.24
C ASN A 55 -5.74 -0.37 -11.20
N LYS A 56 -4.64 -0.27 -10.44
CA LYS A 56 -3.71 -1.40 -10.25
C LYS A 56 -4.38 -2.61 -9.60
N GLN A 57 -5.25 -2.39 -8.62
CA GLN A 57 -5.98 -3.49 -7.98
C GLN A 57 -6.91 -4.19 -8.99
N LYS A 58 -7.61 -3.43 -9.83
CA LYS A 58 -8.45 -3.99 -10.90
C LYS A 58 -7.63 -4.77 -11.92
N GLU A 59 -6.51 -4.22 -12.39
CA GLU A 59 -5.62 -4.91 -13.34
C GLU A 59 -5.12 -6.25 -12.75
N VAL A 60 -4.75 -6.26 -11.47
CA VAL A 60 -4.33 -7.49 -10.78
C VAL A 60 -5.47 -8.50 -10.66
N GLU A 61 -6.68 -8.02 -10.35
CA GLU A 61 -7.88 -8.86 -10.25
C GLU A 61 -8.28 -9.46 -11.61
N GLU A 62 -8.23 -8.67 -12.68
CA GLU A 62 -8.51 -9.09 -14.06
C GLU A 62 -7.50 -10.15 -14.53
N VAL A 63 -6.21 -9.94 -14.28
CA VAL A 63 -5.16 -10.93 -14.58
C VAL A 63 -5.38 -12.22 -13.78
N LYS A 64 -5.72 -12.10 -12.48
CA LYS A 64 -6.01 -13.26 -11.63
C LYS A 64 -7.23 -14.05 -12.13
N ALA A 65 -8.28 -13.37 -12.55
CA ALA A 65 -9.48 -13.99 -13.11
C ALA A 65 -9.17 -14.70 -14.44
N ALA A 66 -8.41 -14.07 -15.33
CA ALA A 66 -8.01 -14.65 -16.61
C ALA A 66 -7.12 -15.90 -16.47
N MET A 67 -6.34 -16.00 -15.40
CA MET A 67 -5.47 -17.14 -15.09
C MET A 67 -6.17 -18.27 -14.31
N SER A 68 -7.45 -18.11 -13.95
CA SER A 68 -8.21 -19.15 -13.26
C SER A 68 -8.64 -20.23 -14.26
N ILE A 69 -7.69 -21.08 -14.65
CA ILE A 69 -7.96 -22.34 -15.37
C ILE A 69 -8.53 -23.31 -14.32
N GLY A 70 -9.74 -23.80 -14.58
CA GLY A 70 -10.59 -24.53 -13.62
C GLY A 70 -9.86 -25.58 -12.80
N GLY A 71 -9.99 -25.45 -11.48
CA GLY A 71 -9.67 -26.48 -10.49
C GLY A 71 -10.92 -26.74 -9.67
N GLU A 72 -11.82 -27.53 -10.23
CA GLU A 72 -12.97 -28.10 -9.55
C GLU A 72 -12.52 -29.35 -8.80
N GLU A 73 -11.91 -29.21 -7.62
CA GLU A 73 -11.68 -30.35 -6.70
C GLU A 73 -11.85 -29.91 -5.23
N ASP A 74 -12.96 -30.38 -4.65
CA ASP A 74 -13.41 -30.50 -3.26
C ASP A 74 -12.91 -29.58 -2.13
N LEU A 75 -13.90 -28.90 -1.55
CA LEU A 75 -13.90 -28.37 -0.19
C LEU A 75 -13.99 -29.54 0.81
N GLU A 76 -12.88 -29.98 1.38
CA GLU A 76 -12.91 -30.61 2.70
C GLU A 76 -12.27 -29.71 3.78
N GLU A 77 -13.05 -29.58 4.85
CA GLU A 77 -12.91 -28.76 6.03
C GLU A 77 -11.68 -29.15 6.86
N MET A 78 -10.79 -28.20 7.14
CA MET A 78 -9.80 -28.34 8.23
C MET A 78 -9.66 -27.01 8.99
N GLU A 79 -10.26 -26.98 10.19
CA GLU A 79 -10.06 -25.93 11.19
C GLU A 79 -8.59 -25.88 11.64
N GLY A 80 -8.02 -24.66 11.72
CA GLY A 80 -6.85 -24.39 12.55
C GLY A 80 -5.82 -23.42 11.96
N LEU A 81 -5.54 -22.34 12.70
CA LEU A 81 -4.33 -21.48 12.70
C LEU A 81 -4.34 -20.18 11.85
N PRO A 82 -3.67 -19.11 12.35
CA PRO A 82 -3.95 -17.74 11.96
C PRO A 82 -3.43 -17.46 10.55
N ARG A 83 -4.32 -16.98 9.68
CA ARG A 83 -4.03 -16.56 8.32
C ARG A 83 -3.09 -15.35 8.32
N LYS A 84 -1.77 -15.58 8.43
CA LYS A 84 -0.80 -14.70 7.78
C LYS A 84 -1.20 -14.74 6.31
N THR A 85 -1.57 -13.59 5.75
CA THR A 85 -1.95 -13.48 4.34
C THR A 85 -0.95 -14.26 3.53
N SER A 86 -1.37 -15.39 2.97
CA SER A 86 -0.56 -16.23 2.12
C SER A 86 -0.10 -15.30 1.02
N LYS A 87 1.19 -14.99 1.06
CA LYS A 87 1.83 -14.26 -0.03
C LYS A 87 1.48 -15.08 -1.25
N LEU A 88 0.78 -14.46 -2.20
CA LEU A 88 0.62 -15.00 -3.54
C LEU A 88 2.04 -15.04 -4.12
N CYS A 89 2.81 -16.06 -3.73
CA CYS A 89 4.09 -16.35 -4.33
C CYS A 89 3.75 -16.92 -5.68
N GLY A 90 4.09 -16.17 -6.73
CA GLY A 90 4.01 -16.70 -8.07
C GLY A 90 5.03 -17.83 -8.23
N PRO A 91 4.92 -18.66 -9.28
CA PRO A 91 5.88 -19.73 -9.54
C PRO A 91 7.34 -19.23 -9.68
N MET A 92 7.54 -17.94 -9.89
CA MET A 92 8.87 -17.31 -9.93
C MET A 92 9.53 -17.15 -8.54
N ASP A 93 8.75 -17.07 -7.46
CA ASP A 93 9.29 -16.86 -6.11
C ASP A 93 9.93 -18.12 -5.52
N GLU A 94 9.64 -19.30 -6.09
CA GLU A 94 10.29 -20.57 -5.71
C GLU A 94 11.81 -20.52 -5.98
N PHE A 95 12.21 -19.85 -7.06
CA PHE A 95 13.60 -19.71 -7.49
C PHE A 95 14.32 -18.51 -6.85
N ALA A 96 13.57 -17.59 -6.25
CA ALA A 96 14.10 -16.39 -5.62
C ALA A 96 14.43 -16.57 -4.13
N ASN A 97 14.17 -17.74 -3.55
CA ASN A 97 14.66 -18.06 -2.22
C ASN A 97 16.19 -18.10 -2.26
N PRO A 98 16.90 -17.21 -1.54
CA PRO A 98 18.33 -17.32 -1.44
C PRO A 98 18.66 -18.67 -0.79
N ILE A 99 19.43 -19.50 -1.49
CA ILE A 99 20.14 -20.63 -0.89
C ILE A 99 20.89 -20.03 0.30
N MET A 100 20.41 -20.32 1.51
CA MET A 100 21.09 -19.94 2.74
C MET A 100 22.45 -20.64 2.71
N ILE A 101 23.49 -19.94 2.25
CA ILE A 101 24.86 -20.41 2.41
C ILE A 101 25.12 -20.39 3.92
N PRO A 102 25.32 -21.55 4.57
CA PRO A 102 25.59 -21.57 5.99
C PRO A 102 27.04 -21.13 6.21
N TYR A 103 27.24 -19.82 6.33
CA TYR A 103 28.40 -19.29 7.04
C TYR A 103 28.15 -19.60 8.51
N TYR A 104 28.77 -20.65 9.06
CA TYR A 104 29.34 -20.74 10.42
C TYR A 104 29.87 -22.17 10.66
N LEU A 105 31.10 -22.42 10.24
CA LEU A 105 32.00 -23.37 10.89
C LEU A 105 33.30 -22.61 11.23
N GLU A 106 33.95 -23.01 12.32
CA GLU A 106 35.15 -22.42 12.96
C GLU A 106 34.89 -21.35 14.04
N ARG A 107 34.33 -21.82 15.16
CA ARG A 107 34.92 -21.51 16.47
C ARG A 107 34.78 -22.69 17.41
N LEU A 108 35.79 -23.56 17.42
CA LEU A 108 36.31 -24.31 18.58
C LEU A 108 37.71 -24.81 18.21
#